data_AF-A0A7K7PUS8-F1
#
_entry.id   AF-A0A7K7PUS8-F1
#
_cell.length_a   1.000
_cell.length_b   1.000
_cell.length_c   1.000
_cell.angle_alpha   90.00
_cell.angle_beta   90.00
_cell.angle_gamma   90.00
#
_symmetry.space_group_name_H-M   'P 1'
#
loop_
_entity.id
_entity.type
_entity.pdbx_description
1 polymer ?
#
loop_
_entity_poly.entity_id
_entity_poly.type
_entity_poly.pdbx_seq_one_letter_code
_entity_poly.pdbx_strand_id
1 'polypeptide(L)'
;GVVKAEDYTLPAYVDRRDVPLPEVAFVRDLSAQQRALKEKEKASWSALSPEEKVELYRIKFNETYAEMKKGTNEWKTILGGVLFFLGLTGFILIWQKHFMYGPIPHTFSEEWVSAQTKRMLDMRVNPVEGISAQWDYDKNEWKK
;
A
#
# COMPACT_ATOMS: atom_id res chain seq x y z
N GLY A 1 22.61 -16.42 -16.71
CA GLY A 1 23.30 -17.29 -15.73
C GLY A 1 22.55 -17.24 -14.41
N VAL A 2 22.78 -18.18 -13.51
CA VAL A 2 22.15 -18.16 -12.17
C VAL A 2 22.91 -17.17 -11.30
N VAL A 3 22.20 -16.20 -10.71
CA VAL A 3 22.77 -15.26 -9.73
C VAL A 3 23.04 -16.02 -8.43
N LYS A 4 24.23 -15.87 -7.86
CA LYS A 4 24.61 -16.51 -6.60
C LYS A 4 24.82 -15.48 -5.50
N ALA A 5 24.62 -15.89 -4.25
CA ALA A 5 24.73 -14.97 -3.10
C ALA A 5 26.17 -14.47 -2.91
N GLU A 6 27.17 -15.30 -3.23
CA GLU A 6 28.58 -14.96 -3.18
C GLU A 6 29.02 -13.88 -4.19
N ASP A 7 28.22 -13.59 -5.21
CA ASP A 7 28.56 -12.61 -6.26
C ASP A 7 28.23 -11.15 -5.86
N TYR A 8 27.86 -10.88 -4.60
CA TYR A 8 27.37 -9.56 -4.15
C TYR A 8 28.36 -8.39 -4.31
N THR A 9 29.66 -8.68 -4.45
CA THR A 9 30.71 -7.67 -4.68
C THR A 9 30.94 -7.37 -6.17
N LEU A 10 30.34 -8.16 -7.08
CA LEU A 10 30.49 -8.02 -8.52
C LEU A 10 29.34 -7.19 -9.12
N PRO A 11 29.56 -6.54 -10.27
CA PRO A 11 28.50 -5.88 -11.02
C PRO A 11 27.29 -6.79 -11.29
N ALA A 12 26.10 -6.33 -10.92
CA ALA A 12 24.85 -7.07 -11.04
C ALA A 12 23.98 -6.55 -12.19
N TYR A 13 23.21 -7.46 -12.79
CA TYR A 13 22.18 -7.08 -13.76
C TYR A 13 20.96 -6.54 -13.02
N VAL A 14 20.34 -5.46 -13.54
CA VAL A 14 19.10 -4.90 -12.99
C VAL A 14 18.18 -4.43 -14.12
N ASP A 15 16.89 -4.75 -14.03
CA ASP A 15 15.86 -4.15 -14.88
C ASP A 15 15.35 -2.87 -14.20
N ARG A 16 15.90 -1.71 -14.58
CA ARG A 16 15.54 -0.41 -13.99
C ARG A 16 15.33 0.67 -15.05
N ARG A 17 14.26 1.45 -14.89
CA ARG A 17 13.88 2.51 -15.86
C ARG A 17 14.84 3.69 -15.87
N ASP A 18 15.48 3.94 -14.75
CA ASP A 18 16.49 5.00 -14.55
C ASP A 18 17.90 4.52 -14.94
N VAL A 19 18.10 3.21 -15.06
CA VAL A 19 19.37 2.59 -15.51
C VAL A 19 19.09 1.72 -16.75
N PRO A 20 18.84 2.33 -17.92
CA PRO A 20 18.44 1.62 -19.14
C PRO A 20 19.48 0.64 -19.67
N LEU A 21 20.76 0.85 -19.32
CA LEU A 21 21.89 0.05 -19.77
C LEU A 21 22.63 -0.49 -18.53
N PRO A 22 22.25 -1.68 -18.03
CA PRO A 22 22.92 -2.29 -16.90
C PRO A 22 24.39 -2.61 -17.20
N GLU A 23 25.22 -2.60 -16.16
CA GLU A 23 26.68 -2.78 -16.25
C GLU A 23 27.07 -4.13 -16.87
N VAL A 24 26.27 -5.17 -16.63
CA VAL A 24 26.47 -6.51 -17.18
C VAL A 24 25.32 -6.91 -18.08
N ALA A 25 25.53 -7.86 -18.99
CA ALA A 25 24.45 -8.49 -19.74
C ALA A 25 23.66 -9.48 -18.88
N PHE A 26 22.39 -9.68 -19.19
CA PHE A 26 21.54 -10.66 -18.51
C PHE A 26 22.08 -12.09 -18.65
N VAL A 27 22.46 -12.48 -19.88
CA VAL A 27 23.08 -13.78 -20.16
C VAL A 27 24.60 -13.62 -20.22
N ARG A 28 25.30 -14.24 -19.26
CA ARG A 28 26.78 -14.27 -19.20
C ARG A 28 27.36 -15.42 -20.02
N ASP A 29 26.84 -16.63 -19.81
CA ASP A 29 27.32 -17.84 -20.48
C ASP A 29 26.51 -18.11 -21.74
N LEU A 30 27.15 -17.94 -22.90
CA LEU A 30 26.52 -18.13 -24.20
C LEU A 30 26.66 -19.56 -24.71
N SER A 31 25.55 -20.11 -25.21
CA SER A 31 25.53 -21.37 -25.95
C SER A 31 26.30 -21.27 -27.28
N ALA A 32 26.58 -22.40 -27.93
CA ALA A 32 27.26 -22.39 -29.23
C ALA A 32 26.47 -21.60 -30.30
N GLN A 33 25.15 -21.73 -30.30
CA GLN A 33 24.26 -20.98 -31.19
C GLN A 33 24.29 -19.48 -30.90
N GLN A 34 24.21 -19.10 -29.61
CA GLN A 34 24.29 -17.70 -29.20
C GLN A 34 25.63 -17.07 -29.53
N ARG A 35 26.74 -17.82 -29.41
CA ARG A 35 28.07 -17.36 -29.85
C ARG A 35 28.10 -17.11 -31.35
N ALA A 36 27.56 -18.02 -32.17
CA ALA A 36 27.45 -17.80 -33.61
C ALA A 36 26.57 -16.59 -33.95
N LEU A 37 25.48 -16.37 -33.20
CA LEU A 37 24.63 -15.20 -33.34
C LEU A 37 25.36 -13.90 -32.97
N LYS A 38 26.18 -13.90 -31.91
CA LYS A 38 27.04 -12.75 -31.54
C LYS A 38 28.13 -12.47 -32.58
N GLU A 39 28.61 -13.48 -33.31
CA GLU A 39 29.49 -13.25 -34.46
C GLU A 39 28.71 -12.65 -35.63
N LYS A 40 27.48 -13.12 -35.90
CA LYS A 40 26.59 -12.56 -36.94
C LYS A 40 26.20 -11.10 -36.65
N GLU A 41 26.02 -10.74 -35.37
CA GLU A 41 25.73 -9.37 -34.92
C GLU A 41 26.78 -8.34 -35.33
N LYS A 42 28.05 -8.75 -35.56
CA LYS A 42 29.13 -7.86 -36.01
C LYS A 42 28.96 -7.45 -37.48
N ALA A 43 28.17 -8.18 -38.26
CA ALA A 43 27.87 -7.89 -39.65
C ALA A 43 26.60 -6.99 -39.78
N SER A 44 26.09 -6.81 -41.00
CA SER A 44 24.91 -5.96 -41.22
C SER A 44 23.65 -6.50 -40.53
N TRP A 45 23.00 -5.66 -39.72
CA TRP A 45 21.75 -6.01 -39.05
C TRP A 45 20.54 -6.11 -39.99
N SER A 46 20.70 -5.73 -41.26
CA SER A 46 19.71 -6.01 -42.30
C SER A 46 19.63 -7.50 -42.64
N ALA A 47 20.70 -8.27 -42.39
CA ALA A 47 20.75 -9.72 -42.61
C ALA A 47 20.26 -10.54 -41.40
N LEU A 48 19.89 -9.87 -40.30
CA LEU A 48 19.33 -10.51 -39.11
C LEU A 48 17.81 -10.64 -39.25
N SER A 49 17.29 -11.84 -38.97
CA SER A 49 15.85 -12.07 -38.87
C SER A 49 15.25 -11.32 -37.67
N PRO A 50 13.93 -11.07 -37.65
CA PRO A 50 13.26 -10.50 -36.48
C PRO A 50 13.50 -11.31 -35.19
N GLU A 51 13.51 -12.64 -35.29
CA GLU A 51 13.73 -13.55 -34.17
C GLU A 51 15.17 -13.44 -33.65
N GLU A 52 16.16 -13.36 -34.52
CA GLU A 52 17.57 -13.15 -34.15
C GLU A 52 17.78 -11.82 -33.42
N LYS A 53 17.07 -10.76 -33.82
CA LYS A 53 17.10 -9.46 -33.12
C LYS A 53 16.49 -9.56 -31.73
N VAL A 54 15.37 -10.28 -31.59
CA VAL A 54 14.74 -10.54 -30.28
C VAL A 54 15.65 -11.39 -29.40
N GLU A 55 16.34 -12.39 -29.96
CA GLU A 55 17.29 -13.22 -29.22
C GLU A 55 18.50 -12.41 -28.74
N LEU A 56 19.07 -11.54 -29.58
CA LEU A 56 20.11 -10.60 -29.16
C LEU A 56 19.62 -9.67 -28.03
N TYR A 57 18.38 -9.19 -28.12
CA TYR A 57 17.77 -8.40 -27.06
C TYR A 57 17.68 -9.19 -25.75
N ARG A 58 17.18 -10.44 -25.79
CA ARG A 58 17.04 -11.30 -24.61
C ARG A 58 18.37 -11.82 -24.05
N ILE A 59 19.44 -11.81 -24.84
CA ILE A 59 20.81 -12.05 -24.34
C ILE A 59 21.26 -10.85 -23.48
N LYS A 60 21.02 -9.62 -23.95
CA LYS A 60 21.46 -8.41 -23.25
C LYS A 60 20.57 -8.04 -22.08
N PHE A 61 19.25 -8.15 -22.24
CA PHE A 61 18.23 -7.72 -21.30
C PHE A 61 17.26 -8.85 -20.94
N ASN A 62 16.83 -8.89 -19.69
CA ASN A 62 15.83 -9.84 -19.21
C ASN A 62 14.42 -9.39 -19.61
N GLU A 63 14.00 -8.19 -19.16
CA GLU A 63 12.68 -7.63 -19.43
C GLU A 63 12.72 -6.47 -20.42
N THR A 64 11.63 -6.31 -21.16
CA THR A 64 11.36 -5.09 -21.92
C THR A 64 10.82 -3.99 -21.02
N TYR A 65 10.93 -2.74 -21.47
CA TYR A 65 10.28 -1.61 -20.78
C TYR A 65 8.77 -1.78 -20.59
N ALA A 66 8.09 -2.53 -21.47
CA ALA A 66 6.67 -2.82 -21.33
C ALA A 66 6.40 -3.84 -20.22
N GLU A 67 7.24 -4.89 -20.13
CA GLU A 67 7.18 -5.90 -19.07
C GLU A 67 7.48 -5.28 -17.70
N MET A 68 8.54 -4.48 -17.58
CA MET A 68 8.91 -3.78 -16.34
C MET A 68 7.84 -2.79 -15.85
N LYS A 69 7.06 -2.22 -16.79
CA LYS A 69 5.97 -1.27 -16.47
C LYS A 69 4.63 -1.96 -16.20
N LYS A 70 4.55 -3.28 -16.40
CA LYS A 70 3.31 -4.02 -16.22
C LYS A 70 2.88 -3.92 -14.76
N GLY A 71 1.75 -3.25 -14.52
CA GLY A 71 1.17 -3.16 -13.19
C GLY A 71 0.71 -4.53 -12.68
N THR A 72 0.67 -4.68 -11.35
CA THR A 72 0.17 -5.87 -10.68
C THR A 72 -1.20 -5.61 -10.04
N ASN A 73 -1.91 -6.67 -9.68
CA ASN A 73 -3.17 -6.59 -8.94
C ASN A 73 -2.95 -6.66 -7.42
N GLU A 74 -1.73 -6.50 -6.92
CA GLU A 74 -1.39 -6.66 -5.51
C GLU A 74 -2.18 -5.72 -4.59
N TRP A 75 -2.52 -4.51 -5.07
CA TRP A 75 -3.34 -3.56 -4.32
C TRP A 75 -4.68 -4.15 -3.87
N LYS A 76 -5.25 -5.09 -4.62
CA LYS A 76 -6.49 -5.79 -4.26
C LYS A 76 -6.28 -6.71 -3.06
N THR A 77 -5.18 -7.45 -3.05
CA THR A 77 -4.79 -8.31 -1.93
C THR A 77 -4.49 -7.48 -0.68
N ILE A 78 -3.76 -6.37 -0.84
CA ILE A 78 -3.46 -5.44 0.26
C ILE A 78 -4.76 -4.89 0.86
N LEU A 79 -5.64 -4.34 0.02
CA LEU A 79 -6.90 -3.76 0.46
C LEU A 79 -7.80 -4.81 1.13
N GLY A 80 -7.91 -6.00 0.53
CA GLY A 80 -8.67 -7.11 1.11
C GLY A 80 -8.13 -7.55 2.47
N GLY A 81 -6.81 -7.68 2.61
CA GLY A 81 -6.16 -8.02 3.87
C GLY A 81 -6.41 -6.97 4.95
N VAL A 82 -6.25 -5.68 4.63
CA VAL A 82 -6.51 -4.58 5.57
C VAL A 82 -7.96 -4.60 6.07
N LEU A 83 -8.93 -4.69 5.15
CA LEU A 83 -10.35 -4.70 5.51
C LEU A 83 -10.74 -5.94 6.32
N PHE A 84 -10.15 -7.10 6.01
CA PHE A 84 -10.34 -8.33 6.79
C PHE A 84 -9.90 -8.16 8.24
N PHE A 85 -8.70 -7.62 8.48
CA PHE A 85 -8.19 -7.42 9.84
C PHE A 85 -8.90 -6.29 10.59
N LEU A 86 -9.38 -5.25 9.90
CA LEU A 86 -10.28 -4.26 10.50
C LEU A 86 -11.60 -4.90 10.95
N GLY A 87 -12.19 -5.76 10.11
CA GLY A 87 -13.38 -6.53 10.47
C GLY A 87 -13.13 -7.44 11.67
N LEU A 88 -12.00 -8.16 11.68
CA LEU A 88 -11.60 -9.02 12.80
C LEU A 88 -11.46 -8.23 14.11
N THR A 89 -10.88 -7.03 14.04
CA THR A 89 -10.77 -6.12 15.19
C THR A 89 -12.14 -5.73 15.73
N GLY A 90 -13.13 -5.49 14.85
CA GLY A 90 -14.51 -5.27 15.24
C GLY A 90 -15.12 -6.43 16.05
N PHE A 91 -14.87 -7.68 15.64
CA PHE A 91 -15.32 -8.85 16.39
C PHE A 91 -14.67 -8.95 17.78
N ILE A 92 -13.39 -8.62 17.91
CA ILE A 92 -12.69 -8.59 19.20
C ILE A 92 -13.35 -7.54 20.13
N LEU A 93 -13.67 -6.36 19.62
CA LEU A 93 -14.34 -5.31 20.42
C LEU A 93 -15.73 -5.75 20.91
N ILE A 94 -16.51 -6.45 20.07
CA ILE A 94 -17.82 -7.01 20.45
C ILE A 94 -17.63 -8.02 21.59
N TRP A 95 -16.66 -8.93 21.45
CA TRP A 95 -16.35 -9.92 22.48
C TRP A 95 -15.95 -9.25 23.80
N GLN A 96 -15.05 -8.26 23.77
CA GLN A 96 -14.66 -7.50 24.97
C GLN A 96 -15.87 -6.82 25.62
N LYS A 97 -16.75 -6.21 24.83
CA LYS A 97 -17.96 -5.53 25.34
C LYS A 97 -18.96 -6.49 25.97
N HIS A 98 -19.03 -7.73 25.51
CA HIS A 98 -19.99 -8.72 26.01
C HIS A 98 -19.46 -9.48 27.23
N PHE A 99 -18.18 -9.84 27.25
CA PHE A 99 -17.61 -10.74 28.26
C PHE A 99 -16.65 -10.08 29.26
N MET A 100 -16.07 -8.92 28.94
CA MET A 100 -15.07 -8.27 29.81
C MET A 100 -15.58 -6.99 30.47
N TYR A 101 -16.23 -6.11 29.72
CA TYR A 101 -16.67 -4.82 30.26
C TYR A 101 -17.91 -4.96 31.15
N GLY A 102 -17.79 -4.47 32.39
CA GLY A 102 -18.90 -4.36 33.34
C GLY A 102 -19.92 -3.29 32.98
N PRO A 103 -20.94 -3.08 33.83
CA PRO A 103 -21.92 -2.02 33.61
C PRO A 103 -21.25 -0.64 33.64
N ILE A 104 -21.69 0.25 32.75
CA ILE A 104 -21.27 1.65 32.81
C ILE A 104 -21.83 2.31 34.09
N PRO A 105 -21.18 3.36 34.63
CA PRO A 105 -21.66 4.03 35.83
C PRO A 105 -23.09 4.57 35.68
N HIS A 106 -23.85 4.62 36.78
CA HIS A 106 -25.23 5.12 36.79
C HIS A 106 -25.37 6.56 36.26
N THR A 107 -24.26 7.32 36.22
CA THR A 107 -24.24 8.73 35.79
C THR A 107 -24.44 8.88 34.29
N PHE A 108 -24.39 7.76 33.55
CA PHE A 108 -24.74 7.68 32.13
C PHE A 108 -26.22 7.30 31.90
N SER A 109 -27.04 7.17 32.95
CA SER A 109 -28.49 7.02 32.79
C SER A 109 -29.09 8.30 32.21
N GLU A 110 -30.16 8.16 31.43
CA GLU A 110 -30.80 9.30 30.76
C GLU A 110 -31.29 10.36 31.76
N GLU A 111 -31.86 9.93 32.89
CA GLU A 111 -32.31 10.82 33.97
C GLU A 111 -31.14 11.60 34.57
N TRP A 112 -30.04 10.92 34.91
CA TRP A 112 -28.88 11.56 35.50
C TRP A 112 -28.22 12.52 34.51
N VAL A 113 -28.05 12.12 33.25
CA VAL A 113 -27.49 12.97 32.20
C VAL A 113 -28.35 14.20 31.98
N SER A 114 -29.69 14.07 31.99
CA SER A 114 -30.60 15.19 31.83
C SER A 114 -30.54 16.16 33.02
N ALA A 115 -30.56 15.64 34.25
CA ALA A 115 -30.41 16.45 35.46
C ALA A 115 -29.04 17.15 35.53
N GLN A 116 -27.98 16.43 35.18
CA GLN A 116 -26.63 16.97 35.12
C GLN A 116 -26.50 18.03 34.03
N THR A 117 -27.10 17.83 32.86
CA THR A 117 -27.11 18.82 31.77
C THR A 117 -27.85 20.08 32.21
N LYS A 118 -29.02 19.96 32.84
CA LYS A 118 -29.73 21.12 33.42
C LYS A 118 -28.85 21.86 34.42
N ARG A 119 -28.22 21.15 35.36
CA ARG A 119 -27.29 21.75 36.33
C ARG A 119 -26.12 22.48 35.65
N MET A 120 -25.57 21.93 34.56
CA MET A 120 -24.50 22.59 33.79
C MET A 120 -24.99 23.90 33.15
N LEU A 121 -26.21 23.94 32.64
CA LEU A 121 -26.83 25.15 32.09
C LEU A 121 -27.12 26.17 33.20
N ASP A 122 -27.67 25.72 34.34
CA ASP A 122 -27.96 26.58 35.49
C ASP A 122 -26.67 27.25 36.02
N MET A 123 -25.55 26.52 36.02
CA MET A 123 -24.23 27.03 36.38
C MET A 123 -23.50 27.78 35.26
N ARG A 124 -24.12 27.96 34.09
CA ARG A 124 -23.54 28.63 32.90
C ARG A 124 -22.20 28.04 32.47
N VAL A 125 -22.05 26.71 32.48
CA VAL A 125 -20.82 26.04 32.05
C VAL A 125 -20.49 26.38 30.60
N ASN A 126 -19.28 26.90 30.35
CA ASN A 126 -18.79 27.34 29.03
C ASN A 126 -19.78 28.24 28.26
N PRO A 127 -20.07 29.46 28.75
CA PRO A 127 -21.19 30.27 28.28
C PRO A 127 -20.91 31.12 27.03
N VAL A 128 -19.66 31.22 26.57
CA VAL A 128 -19.29 32.05 25.41
C VAL A 128 -19.37 31.25 24.10
N GLU A 129 -18.75 30.07 24.05
CA GLU A 129 -18.67 29.25 22.83
C GLU A 129 -19.12 27.80 23.03
N GLY A 130 -19.30 27.37 24.28
CA GLY A 130 -19.56 25.98 24.63
C GLY A 130 -21.04 25.67 24.88
N ILE A 131 -21.29 24.63 25.69
CA ILE A 131 -22.63 24.07 25.91
C ILE A 131 -23.67 25.12 26.32
N SER A 132 -23.36 26.00 27.28
CA SER A 132 -24.32 27.02 27.72
C SER A 132 -24.53 28.11 26.66
N ALA A 133 -23.56 28.35 25.77
CA ALA A 133 -23.73 29.29 24.66
C ALA A 133 -24.77 28.79 23.65
N GLN A 134 -24.96 27.46 23.54
CA GLN A 134 -25.90 26.81 22.64
C GLN A 134 -27.32 26.66 23.22
N TRP A 135 -27.56 27.09 24.47
CA TRP A 135 -28.88 27.07 25.10
C TRP A 135 -29.55 28.45 25.02
N ASP A 136 -30.80 28.48 24.57
CA ASP A 136 -31.66 29.67 24.64
C ASP A 136 -32.35 29.69 26.00
N TYR A 137 -31.87 30.57 26.90
CA TYR A 137 -32.42 30.69 28.25
C TYR A 137 -33.78 31.39 28.28
N ASP A 138 -34.12 32.15 27.23
CA ASP A 138 -35.41 32.85 27.14
C ASP A 138 -36.51 31.89 26.69
N LYS A 139 -36.18 30.96 25.79
CA LYS A 139 -37.11 29.96 25.24
C LYS A 139 -37.01 28.58 25.91
N ASN A 140 -36.00 28.39 26.76
CA ASN A 140 -35.73 27.13 27.46
C ASN A 140 -35.60 25.93 26.49
N GLU A 141 -34.87 26.14 25.39
CA GLU A 141 -34.60 25.14 24.36
C GLU A 141 -33.17 25.28 23.80
N TRP A 142 -32.67 24.24 23.12
CA TRP A 142 -31.40 24.36 22.38
C TRP A 142 -31.57 25.32 21.20
N LYS A 143 -30.60 26.20 21.01
CA LYS A 143 -30.54 27.08 19.83
C LYS A 143 -30.48 26.22 18.56
N LYS A 144 -31.17 26.68 17.52
CA LYS A 144 -31.18 26.04 16.19
C LYS A 144 -30.01 26.50 15.34
#